data_AF-A0A4Z2E4B6-F1
#
_entry.id   AF-A0A4Z2E4B6-F1
#
_cell.length_a   1.000
_cell.length_b   1.000
_cell.length_c   1.000
_cell.angle_alpha   90.00
_cell.angle_beta   90.00
_cell.angle_gamma   90.00
#
_symmetry.space_group_name_H-M   'P 1'
#
loop_
_entity.id
_entity.type
_entity.pdbx_description
1 polymer ?
#
loop_
_entity_poly.entity_id
_entity_poly.type
_entity_poly.pdbx_seq_one_letter_code
_entity_poly.pdbx_strand_id
1 'polypeptide(L)'
;MSLFFKGEHFGTTEATEAFFAMTRLFQSNDQTLRRMCYLTIKEMANISEDVIIVTSSLTKDMTGKEDVYRGPAIRALCRITDTTMLQAIERYMKQAIVDKVPSVSSSALVSSLVHLFSYLQS
;
A
#
# COMPACT_ATOMS: atom_id res chain seq x y z
N MET A 1 -4.09 -1.26 -19.52
CA MET A 1 -3.60 -0.04 -18.84
C MET A 1 -4.11 1.21 -19.57
N SER A 2 -5.42 1.31 -19.76
CA SER A 2 -6.05 2.33 -20.62
C SER A 2 -7.35 2.91 -20.04
N LEU A 3 -7.89 2.33 -18.95
CA LEU A 3 -9.14 2.79 -18.34
C LEU A 3 -8.89 3.81 -17.20
N PHE A 4 -7.83 3.60 -16.40
CA PHE A 4 -7.57 4.43 -15.22
C PHE A 4 -7.18 5.89 -15.54
N PHE A 5 -6.57 6.13 -16.71
CA PHE A 5 -6.12 7.47 -17.11
C PHE A 5 -7.24 8.37 -17.65
N LYS A 6 -8.45 7.83 -17.86
CA LYS A 6 -9.50 8.50 -18.62
C LYS A 6 -10.49 9.31 -17.78
N GLY A 7 -10.32 9.39 -16.46
CA GLY A 7 -11.18 10.20 -15.60
C GLY A 7 -12.64 9.72 -15.54
N GLU A 8 -12.90 8.45 -15.87
CA GLU A 8 -14.20 7.84 -15.55
C GLU A 8 -14.30 7.71 -14.03
N HIS A 9 -15.27 8.41 -13.45
CA HIS A 9 -15.60 8.32 -12.03
C HIS A 9 -16.20 6.94 -11.76
N PHE A 10 -15.38 6.02 -11.27
CA PHE A 10 -15.87 4.76 -10.72
C PHE A 10 -16.83 5.04 -9.57
N GLY A 11 -17.99 4.41 -9.59
CA GLY A 11 -18.86 4.34 -8.42
C GLY A 11 -18.15 3.60 -7.29
N THR A 12 -18.42 3.94 -6.04
CA THR A 12 -17.81 3.30 -4.86
C THR A 12 -17.99 1.78 -4.87
N THR A 13 -19.17 1.29 -5.28
CA THR A 13 -19.47 -0.15 -5.40
C THR A 13 -18.60 -0.84 -6.46
N GLU A 14 -18.48 -0.27 -7.65
CA GLU A 14 -17.68 -0.83 -8.75
C GLU A 14 -16.18 -0.80 -8.41
N ALA A 15 -15.70 0.30 -7.81
CA ALA A 15 -14.35 0.41 -7.31
C ALA A 15 -14.05 -0.65 -6.24
N THR A 16 -15.00 -0.95 -5.36
CA THR A 16 -14.83 -1.95 -4.30
C THR A 16 -14.78 -3.36 -4.89
N GLU A 17 -15.66 -3.70 -5.83
CA GLU A 17 -15.63 -5.00 -6.53
C GLU A 17 -14.32 -5.21 -7.32
N ALA A 18 -13.88 -4.18 -8.06
CA ALA A 18 -12.62 -4.21 -8.79
C ALA A 18 -11.41 -4.33 -7.84
N PHE A 19 -11.46 -3.67 -6.67
CA PHE A 19 -10.44 -3.79 -5.63
C PHE A 19 -10.37 -5.22 -5.09
N PHE A 20 -11.52 -5.83 -4.75
CA PHE A 20 -11.59 -7.22 -4.31
C PHE A 20 -11.08 -8.19 -5.37
N ALA A 21 -11.43 -7.99 -6.66
CA ALA A 21 -10.90 -8.81 -7.75
C ALA A 21 -9.36 -8.68 -7.85
N MET A 22 -8.83 -7.46 -7.72
CA MET A 22 -7.39 -7.21 -7.71
C MET A 22 -6.69 -7.87 -6.52
N THR A 23 -7.31 -7.92 -5.33
CA THR A 23 -6.69 -8.62 -4.18
C THR A 23 -6.43 -10.11 -4.45
N ARG A 24 -7.21 -10.76 -5.33
CA ARG A 24 -6.96 -12.15 -5.73
C ARG A 24 -5.66 -12.30 -6.54
N LEU A 25 -5.23 -11.24 -7.24
CA LEU A 25 -3.98 -11.22 -7.99
C LEU A 25 -2.74 -11.24 -7.09
N PHE A 26 -2.88 -10.95 -5.78
CA PHE A 26 -1.81 -11.16 -4.80
C PHE A 26 -1.40 -12.63 -4.63
N GLN A 27 -2.13 -13.59 -5.21
CA GLN A 27 -1.71 -14.99 -5.23
C GLN A 27 -0.67 -15.29 -6.33
N SER A 28 -0.54 -14.44 -7.35
CA SER A 28 0.41 -14.62 -8.44
C SER A 28 1.86 -14.39 -7.97
N ASN A 29 2.85 -15.13 -8.48
CA ASN A 29 4.27 -14.91 -8.16
C ASN A 29 4.98 -13.96 -9.15
N ASP A 30 4.25 -13.34 -10.07
CA ASP A 30 4.81 -12.42 -11.04
C ASP A 30 5.16 -11.07 -10.36
N GLN A 31 6.42 -10.68 -10.45
CA GLN A 31 6.95 -9.46 -9.86
C GLN A 31 6.34 -8.19 -10.46
N THR A 32 6.09 -8.19 -11.77
CA THR A 32 5.46 -7.06 -12.48
C THR A 32 4.01 -6.92 -12.04
N LEU A 33 3.29 -8.04 -11.96
CA LEU A 33 1.90 -8.06 -11.51
C LEU A 33 1.77 -7.57 -10.07
N ARG A 34 2.66 -8.00 -9.16
CA ARG A 34 2.68 -7.54 -7.77
C ARG A 34 2.97 -6.04 -7.65
N ARG A 35 3.87 -5.49 -8.48
CA ARG A 35 4.10 -4.04 -8.54
C ARG A 35 2.87 -3.27 -9.04
N MET A 36 2.18 -3.81 -10.04
CA MET A 36 0.92 -3.23 -10.54
C MET A 36 -0.15 -3.24 -9.45
N CYS A 37 -0.27 -4.33 -8.67
CA CYS A 37 -1.18 -4.40 -7.53
C CYS A 37 -0.91 -3.29 -6.49
N TYR A 38 0.34 -3.02 -6.13
CA TYR A 38 0.64 -1.92 -5.20
C TYR A 38 0.22 -0.55 -5.73
N LEU A 39 0.38 -0.29 -7.03
CA LEU A 39 -0.08 0.95 -7.65
C LEU A 39 -1.60 1.04 -7.62
N THR A 40 -2.29 -0.04 -8.02
CA THR A 40 -3.75 -0.10 -8.00
C THR A 40 -4.30 0.11 -6.59
N ILE A 41 -3.68 -0.47 -5.55
CA ILE A 41 -4.07 -0.24 -4.15
C ILE A 41 -4.02 1.25 -3.83
N LYS A 42 -2.91 1.92 -4.16
CA LYS A 42 -2.72 3.34 -3.82
C LYS A 42 -3.75 4.25 -4.49
N GLU A 43 -4.10 3.95 -5.73
CA GLU A 43 -5.04 4.76 -6.51
C GLU A 43 -6.50 4.50 -6.08
N MET A 44 -6.85 3.24 -5.80
CA MET A 44 -8.21 2.85 -5.42
C MET A 44 -8.52 3.10 -3.94
N ALA A 45 -7.49 3.27 -3.09
CA ALA A 45 -7.64 3.47 -1.65
C ALA A 45 -8.57 4.63 -1.25
N ASN A 46 -8.71 5.64 -2.11
CA ASN A 46 -9.57 6.81 -1.82
C ASN A 46 -11.03 6.63 -2.28
N ILE A 47 -11.33 5.58 -3.07
CA ILE A 47 -12.60 5.42 -3.78
C ILE A 47 -13.32 4.14 -3.31
N SER A 48 -12.56 3.09 -3.00
CA SER A 48 -13.08 1.81 -2.55
C SER A 48 -13.33 1.79 -1.04
N GLU A 49 -14.33 1.03 -0.63
CA GLU A 49 -14.57 0.67 0.78
C GLU A 49 -13.76 -0.59 1.15
N ASP A 50 -13.60 -0.85 2.45
CA ASP A 50 -12.91 -2.05 2.98
C ASP A 50 -11.48 -2.28 2.49
N VAL A 51 -10.76 -1.20 2.15
CA VAL A 51 -9.37 -1.22 1.68
C VAL A 51 -8.42 -1.93 2.67
N ILE A 52 -8.82 -2.03 3.94
CA ILE A 52 -8.11 -2.73 5.01
C ILE A 52 -7.80 -4.19 4.69
N ILE A 53 -8.57 -4.87 3.82
CA ILE A 53 -8.36 -6.29 3.49
C ILE A 53 -6.94 -6.62 2.98
N VAL A 54 -6.24 -5.68 2.35
CA VAL A 54 -4.87 -5.92 1.85
C VAL A 54 -3.77 -5.74 2.90
N THR A 55 -4.11 -5.26 4.10
CA THR A 55 -3.15 -4.96 5.19
C THR A 55 -2.28 -6.18 5.55
N SER A 56 -2.89 -7.35 5.70
CA SER A 56 -2.17 -8.61 6.02
C SER A 56 -1.21 -9.02 4.90
N SER A 57 -1.61 -8.82 3.64
CA SER A 57 -0.78 -9.13 2.47
C SER A 57 0.41 -8.18 2.36
N LEU A 58 0.18 -6.87 2.57
CA LEU A 58 1.23 -5.86 2.54
C LEU A 58 2.22 -6.01 3.70
N THR A 59 1.74 -6.34 4.90
CA THR A 59 2.62 -6.59 6.06
C THR A 59 3.48 -7.83 5.86
N LYS A 60 2.94 -8.87 5.22
CA LYS A 60 3.71 -10.05 4.80
C LYS A 60 4.80 -9.67 3.78
N ASP A 61 4.47 -8.85 2.77
CA ASP A 61 5.45 -8.44 1.75
C ASP A 61 6.52 -7.50 2.32
N MET A 62 6.17 -6.64 3.29
CA MET A 62 7.10 -5.76 4.01
C MET A 62 8.12 -6.53 4.86
N THR A 63 7.70 -7.64 5.46
CA THR A 63 8.53 -8.50 6.32
C THR A 63 9.12 -9.70 5.57
N GLY A 64 8.80 -9.83 4.29
CA GLY A 64 9.27 -10.91 3.44
C GLY A 64 10.77 -10.87 3.17
N LYS A 65 11.29 -11.95 2.57
CA LYS A 65 12.71 -12.08 2.22
C LYS A 65 13.11 -11.32 0.95
N GLU A 66 12.13 -10.94 0.13
CA GLU A 66 12.38 -10.28 -1.15
C GLU A 66 12.38 -8.76 -0.98
N ASP A 67 13.57 -8.17 -0.89
CA ASP A 67 13.75 -6.73 -0.68
C ASP A 67 13.08 -5.85 -1.75
N VAL A 68 12.87 -6.41 -2.94
CA VAL A 68 12.21 -5.73 -4.05
C VAL A 68 10.73 -5.41 -3.77
N TYR A 69 10.07 -6.19 -2.91
CA TYR A 69 8.67 -5.95 -2.52
C TYR A 69 8.55 -5.08 -1.26
N ARG A 70 9.53 -5.14 -0.37
CA ARG A 70 9.45 -4.51 0.96
C ARG A 70 9.23 -3.00 0.88
N GLY A 71 10.04 -2.28 0.10
CA GLY A 71 9.92 -0.83 -0.07
C GLY A 71 8.57 -0.39 -0.67
N PRO A 72 8.16 -0.93 -1.83
CA PRO A 72 6.84 -0.66 -2.41
C PRO A 72 5.67 -1.02 -1.48
N ALA A 73 5.74 -2.15 -0.76
CA ALA A 73 4.71 -2.58 0.18
C ALA A 73 4.54 -1.60 1.34
N ILE A 74 5.63 -1.07 1.92
CA ILE A 74 5.59 -0.03 2.96
C ILE A 74 4.84 1.21 2.47
N ARG A 75 5.11 1.67 1.24
CA ARG A 75 4.44 2.84 0.66
C ARG A 75 2.95 2.62 0.41
N ALA A 76 2.57 1.43 -0.03
CA ALA A 76 1.17 1.07 -0.19
C ALA A 76 0.46 0.96 1.17
N LEU A 77 1.10 0.33 2.16
CA LEU A 77 0.55 0.13 3.50
C LEU A 77 0.29 1.46 4.19
N CYS A 78 1.27 2.38 4.19
CA CYS A 78 1.10 3.70 4.80
C CYS A 78 0.07 4.56 4.07
N ARG A 79 -0.28 4.26 2.82
CA ARG A 79 -1.31 5.00 2.08
C ARG A 79 -2.73 4.62 2.52
N ILE A 80 -2.93 3.37 2.91
CA ILE A 80 -4.24 2.83 3.32
C ILE A 80 -4.44 2.83 4.84
N THR A 81 -3.39 3.15 5.61
CA THR A 81 -3.44 3.17 7.07
C THR A 81 -4.05 4.50 7.55
N ASP A 82 -4.96 4.41 8.51
CA ASP A 82 -5.56 5.53 9.22
C ASP A 82 -4.99 5.67 10.65
N THR A 83 -5.47 6.65 11.40
CA THR A 83 -5.01 6.91 12.77
C THR A 83 -5.27 5.75 13.73
N THR A 84 -6.30 4.92 13.47
CA THR A 84 -6.65 3.77 14.31
C THR A 84 -5.71 2.59 14.10
N MET A 85 -5.27 2.36 12.86
CA MET A 85 -4.36 1.27 12.51
C MET A 85 -2.88 1.64 12.68
N LEU A 86 -2.57 2.90 13.00
CA LEU A 86 -1.21 3.38 13.12
C LEU A 86 -0.36 2.59 14.12
N GLN A 87 -0.93 2.29 15.29
CA GLN A 87 -0.22 1.56 16.34
C GLN A 87 0.20 0.15 15.86
N ALA A 88 -0.61 -0.48 15.00
CA ALA A 88 -0.30 -1.81 14.48
C ALA A 88 0.90 -1.80 13.51
N ILE A 89 1.09 -0.70 12.76
CA ILE A 89 2.19 -0.57 11.80
C ILE A 89 3.44 0.08 12.40
N GLU A 90 3.33 0.80 13.53
CA GLU A 90 4.41 1.60 14.13
C GLU A 90 5.69 0.77 14.36
N ARG A 91 5.55 -0.43 14.92
CA ARG A 91 6.69 -1.34 15.15
C ARG A 91 7.40 -1.70 13.85
N TYR A 92 6.64 -2.01 12.80
CA TYR A 92 7.22 -2.38 11.52
C TYR A 92 7.90 -1.18 10.84
N MET A 93 7.32 0.01 10.96
CA MET A 93 7.91 1.24 10.44
C MET A 93 9.24 1.56 11.11
N LYS A 94 9.32 1.43 12.44
CA LYS A 94 10.60 1.62 13.17
C LYS A 94 11.68 0.67 12.69
N GLN A 95 11.33 -0.60 12.44
CA GLN A 95 12.26 -1.58 11.89
C GLN A 95 12.69 -1.24 10.46
N ALA A 96 11.75 -0.80 9.62
CA ALA A 96 12.03 -0.45 8.23
C ALA A 96 12.93 0.79 8.10
N ILE A 97 12.80 1.77 9.01
CA ILE A 97 13.64 2.99 9.01
C ILE A 97 15.11 2.66 9.23
N VAL A 98 15.42 1.71 10.13
CA VAL A 98 16.80 1.30 10.45
C VAL A 98 17.29 0.13 9.59
N ASP A 99 16.55 -0.22 8.54
CA ASP A 99 16.91 -1.33 7.66
C ASP A 99 18.20 -1.04 6.88
N LYS A 100 19.03 -2.07 6.69
CA LYS A 100 20.30 -1.98 5.95
C LYS A 100 20.09 -1.70 4.47
N VAL A 101 18.93 -2.07 3.92
CA VAL A 101 18.59 -1.86 2.52
C VAL A 101 18.13 -0.41 2.32
N PRO A 102 18.87 0.41 1.54
CA PRO A 102 18.55 1.83 1.38
C PRO A 102 17.16 2.08 0.78
N SER A 103 16.69 1.18 -0.08
CA SER A 103 15.35 1.29 -0.68
C SER A 103 14.23 1.13 0.36
N VAL A 104 14.42 0.29 1.37
CA VAL A 104 13.42 0.02 2.41
C VAL A 104 13.39 1.19 3.40
N SER A 105 14.56 1.62 3.88
CA SER A 105 14.68 2.76 4.78
C SER A 105 14.20 4.06 4.15
N SER A 106 14.57 4.35 2.89
CA SER A 106 14.09 5.54 2.18
C SER A 106 12.57 5.51 2.00
N SER A 107 12.00 4.34 1.68
CA SER A 107 10.54 4.19 1.53
C SER A 107 9.82 4.41 2.86
N ALA A 108 10.37 3.89 3.96
CA ALA A 108 9.81 4.07 5.29
C ALA A 108 9.88 5.53 5.74
N LEU A 109 11.00 6.22 5.52
CA LEU A 109 11.16 7.64 5.85
C LEU A 109 10.17 8.51 5.09
N VAL A 110 10.03 8.33 3.76
CA VAL A 110 9.07 9.08 2.96
C VAL A 110 7.63 8.80 3.42
N SER A 111 7.30 7.55 3.69
CA SER A 111 5.96 7.20 4.22
C SER A 111 5.67 7.83 5.57
N SER A 112 6.65 7.83 6.50
CA SER A 112 6.51 8.50 7.80
C SER A 112 6.35 10.01 7.67
N LEU A 113 7.06 10.65 6.73
CA LEU A 113 6.91 12.08 6.46
C LEU A 113 5.54 12.41 5.88
N VAL A 114 5.05 11.62 4.92
CA VAL A 114 3.70 11.79 4.35
C VAL A 114 2.64 11.63 5.44
N HIS A 115 2.80 10.65 6.32
CA HIS A 115 1.86 10.43 7.40
C HIS A 115 1.85 11.58 8.44
N LEU A 116 3.02 12.12 8.79
CA LEU A 116 3.14 13.32 9.63
C LEU A 116 2.52 14.55 8.96
N PHE A 117 2.70 14.71 7.64
CA PHE A 117 2.13 15.83 6.89
C PHE A 117 0.60 15.75 6.80
N SER A 118 0.04 14.55 6.59
CA SER A 118 -1.41 14.33 6.64
C SER A 118 -2.01 14.68 8.01
N TYR A 119 -1.28 14.44 9.09
CA TYR A 119 -1.70 14.83 10.45
C TYR A 119 -1.74 16.35 10.66
N LEU A 120 -0.87 17.11 9.99
CA LEU A 120 -0.83 18.58 10.08
C LEU A 120 -1.89 19.30 9.23
N GLN A 121 -2.53 18.61 8.27
CA GLN A 121 -3.63 19.14 7.47
C GLN A 121 -5.03 18.83 8.06
N SER A 122 -5.09 18.18 9.22
CA SER A 122 -6.32 17.92 9.99
C SER A 122 -6.55 19.03 11.03
#